data_AF-A0A916SBQ4-F1
#
_entry.id   AF-A0A916SBQ4-F1
#
_cell.length_a   1.000
_cell.length_b   1.000
_cell.length_c   1.000
_cell.angle_alpha   90.00
_cell.angle_beta   90.00
_cell.angle_gamma   90.00
#
_symmetry.space_group_name_H-M   'P 1'
#
loop_
_entity.id
_entity.type
_entity.pdbx_description
1 polymer ?
#
loop_
_entity_poly.entity_id
_entity_poly.type
_entity_poly.pdbx_seq_one_letter_code
_entity_poly.pdbx_strand_id
1 'polypeptide(L)'
;MQKQIMNWKNKEGLIDESAWLTQGIQLYRKLLQEYPENPTYKIELANLLVKSGTDQKLVDMNLMNAEKLFKEVLEIFPNHIESLYRLGHIHYELGRHQKSVRYFEKINKEELSNTKLIRTHLSLSKAYYYLADDGKAYENFERANQLDKENDFSTEIKEAKALITQNGEFRTIAHYPDGTSELMTFETSQDFNNEVDSNQGKLDLVEFRATFTGPADTLVFPRREAEILRYILERKTPVTIDDIARKVWEEKKNNPNPKTVKSYISNINQKLRRCIGVEENPIISKRGQGYIWNSINVIVTTRIQ
;
A
#
# COMPACT_ATOMS: atom_id res chain seq x y z
N MET A 1 42.93 11.14 -16.08
CA MET A 1 41.68 10.82 -15.36
C MET A 1 40.84 9.74 -16.05
N GLN A 2 40.39 9.92 -17.30
CA GLN A 2 39.58 8.90 -18.00
C GLN A 2 40.23 7.51 -18.04
N LYS A 3 41.54 7.43 -18.29
CA LYS A 3 42.30 6.17 -18.25
C LYS A 3 42.28 5.51 -16.85
N GLN A 4 42.28 6.28 -15.76
CA GLN A 4 42.21 5.74 -14.40
C GLN A 4 40.81 5.20 -14.10
N ILE A 5 39.76 5.93 -14.48
CA ILE A 5 38.37 5.47 -14.36
C ILE A 5 38.18 4.18 -15.16
N MET A 6 38.63 4.14 -16.42
CA MET A 6 38.53 2.95 -17.27
C MET A 6 39.29 1.76 -16.68
N ASN A 7 40.53 1.98 -16.22
CA ASN A 7 41.32 0.93 -15.59
C ASN A 7 40.67 0.40 -14.31
N TRP A 8 40.00 1.25 -13.52
CA TRP A 8 39.26 0.83 -12.34
C TRP A 8 37.99 0.06 -12.71
N LYS A 9 37.18 0.55 -13.67
CA LYS A 9 35.99 -0.15 -14.16
C LYS A 9 36.31 -1.52 -14.72
N ASN A 10 37.39 -1.66 -15.47
CA ASN A 10 37.84 -2.95 -16.03
C ASN A 10 38.24 -3.99 -14.97
N LYS A 11 38.40 -3.60 -13.70
CA LYS A 11 38.66 -4.53 -12.59
C LYS A 11 37.38 -5.03 -11.92
N GLU A 12 36.20 -4.53 -12.31
CA GLU A 12 34.93 -4.98 -11.75
C GLU A 12 34.75 -6.49 -12.01
N GLY A 13 34.47 -7.25 -10.95
CA GLY A 13 34.39 -8.71 -11.00
C GLY A 13 35.73 -9.45 -11.09
N LEU A 14 36.86 -8.76 -11.29
CA LEU A 14 38.20 -9.38 -11.31
C LEU A 14 38.89 -9.38 -9.93
N ILE A 15 38.47 -8.48 -9.05
CA ILE A 15 38.96 -8.37 -7.68
C ILE A 15 37.78 -8.43 -6.70
N ASP A 16 38.09 -8.60 -5.42
CA ASP A 16 37.12 -8.52 -4.34
C ASP A 16 36.26 -7.24 -4.43
N GLU A 17 34.94 -7.37 -4.26
CA GLU A 17 34.00 -6.26 -4.43
C GLU A 17 34.28 -5.12 -3.44
N SER A 18 34.59 -5.45 -2.19
CA SER A 18 34.92 -4.43 -1.18
C SER A 18 36.21 -3.68 -1.56
N ALA A 19 37.21 -4.39 -2.08
CA ALA A 19 38.41 -3.77 -2.62
C ALA A 19 38.12 -2.88 -3.83
N TRP A 20 37.24 -3.31 -4.74
CA TRP A 20 36.83 -2.53 -5.92
C TRP A 20 36.07 -1.25 -5.55
N LEU A 21 35.10 -1.37 -4.63
CA LEU A 21 34.34 -0.24 -4.09
C LEU A 21 35.27 0.77 -3.40
N THR A 22 36.20 0.28 -2.58
CA THR A 22 37.16 1.12 -1.87
C THR A 22 38.05 1.91 -2.84
N GLN A 23 38.58 1.24 -3.88
CA GLN A 23 39.37 1.91 -4.93
C GLN A 23 38.56 2.97 -5.67
N GLY A 24 37.30 2.68 -6.00
CA GLY A 24 36.40 3.61 -6.68
C GLY A 24 36.08 4.84 -5.83
N ILE A 25 35.76 4.63 -4.55
CA ILE A 25 35.47 5.72 -3.61
C ILE A 25 36.68 6.64 -3.45
N GLN A 26 37.88 6.09 -3.30
CA GLN A 26 39.11 6.88 -3.23
C GLN A 26 39.35 7.68 -4.52
N LEU A 27 39.15 7.04 -5.68
CA LEU A 27 39.30 7.68 -6.99
C LEU A 27 38.33 8.85 -7.16
N TYR A 28 37.04 8.64 -6.93
CA TYR A 28 36.04 9.70 -7.12
C TYR A 28 36.11 10.80 -6.05
N ARG A 29 36.56 10.50 -4.83
CA ARG A 29 36.91 11.54 -3.84
C ARG A 29 38.02 12.45 -4.35
N LYS A 30 39.09 11.89 -4.93
CA LYS A 30 40.17 12.67 -5.54
C LYS A 30 39.65 13.51 -6.71
N LEU A 31 38.82 12.93 -7.57
CA LEU A 31 38.22 13.67 -8.70
C LEU A 31 37.37 14.85 -8.22
N LEU A 32 36.61 14.70 -7.13
CA LEU A 32 35.81 15.80 -6.57
C LEU A 32 36.65 16.84 -5.80
N GLN A 33 37.88 16.54 -5.40
CA GLN A 33 38.80 17.58 -4.91
C GLN A 33 39.23 18.52 -6.04
N GLU A 34 39.45 17.98 -7.25
CA GLU A 34 39.83 18.77 -8.42
C GLU A 34 38.63 19.43 -9.11
N TYR A 35 37.47 18.75 -9.12
CA TYR A 35 36.24 19.17 -9.81
C TYR A 35 35.03 19.08 -8.89
N PRO A 36 34.91 19.94 -7.86
CA PRO A 36 33.90 19.82 -6.80
C PRO A 36 32.46 19.90 -7.31
N GLU A 37 32.21 20.66 -8.39
CA GLU A 37 30.86 20.85 -8.94
C GLU A 37 30.46 19.83 -10.01
N ASN A 38 31.28 18.80 -10.28
CA ASN A 38 30.96 17.83 -11.32
C ASN A 38 29.82 16.89 -10.90
N PRO A 39 28.62 16.98 -11.49
CA PRO A 39 27.45 16.20 -11.05
C PRO A 39 27.63 14.70 -11.31
N THR A 40 28.29 14.33 -12.41
CA THR A 40 28.56 12.92 -12.74
C THR A 40 29.45 12.27 -11.68
N TYR A 41 30.51 12.96 -11.24
CA TYR A 41 31.39 12.43 -10.19
C TYR A 41 30.68 12.33 -8.83
N LYS A 42 29.79 13.28 -8.50
CA LYS A 42 28.92 13.20 -7.31
C LYS A 42 28.01 11.98 -7.37
N ILE A 43 27.34 11.75 -8.50
CA ILE A 43 26.45 10.58 -8.72
C ILE A 43 27.23 9.26 -8.58
N GLU A 44 28.38 9.16 -9.25
CA GLU A 44 29.19 7.94 -9.23
C GLU A 44 29.72 7.64 -7.84
N LEU A 45 30.24 8.65 -7.12
CA LEU A 45 30.66 8.48 -5.72
C LEU A 45 29.49 8.05 -4.83
N ALA A 46 28.33 8.69 -4.98
CA ALA A 46 27.15 8.36 -4.18
C ALA A 46 26.67 6.92 -4.43
N ASN A 47 26.65 6.48 -5.70
CA ASN A 47 26.31 5.10 -6.06
C ASN A 47 27.28 4.07 -5.44
N LEU A 48 28.58 4.38 -5.41
CA LEU A 48 29.57 3.52 -4.75
C LEU A 48 29.37 3.48 -3.23
N LEU A 49 29.08 4.63 -2.62
CA LEU A 49 28.83 4.73 -1.19
C LEU A 49 27.61 3.88 -0.77
N VAL A 50 26.51 3.94 -1.53
CA VAL A 50 25.30 3.13 -1.27
C VAL A 50 25.58 1.63 -1.26
N LYS A 51 26.55 1.15 -2.06
CA LYS A 51 26.92 -0.26 -2.13
C LYS A 51 27.99 -0.67 -1.10
N SER A 52 28.55 0.27 -0.34
CA SER A 52 29.74 0.05 0.47
C SER A 52 29.48 0.11 1.97
N GLY A 53 30.22 -0.69 2.72
CA GLY A 53 30.21 -0.70 4.18
C GLY A 53 30.48 -2.09 4.71
N THR A 54 31.29 -2.19 5.75
CA THR A 54 31.67 -3.47 6.38
C THR A 54 30.81 -3.80 7.59
N ASP A 55 30.14 -2.79 8.14
CA ASP A 55 29.29 -2.87 9.32
C ASP A 55 28.19 -1.81 9.24
N GLN A 56 27.15 -1.96 10.06
CA GLN A 56 25.97 -1.10 10.02
C GLN A 56 26.31 0.39 10.21
N LYS A 57 27.25 0.71 11.10
CA LYS A 57 27.62 2.11 11.38
C LYS A 57 28.26 2.76 10.16
N LEU A 58 29.14 2.03 9.47
CA LEU A 58 29.75 2.49 8.23
C LEU A 58 28.72 2.59 7.09
N VAL A 59 27.79 1.63 7.00
CA VAL A 59 26.67 1.68 6.04
C VAL A 59 25.84 2.95 6.26
N ASP A 60 25.38 3.21 7.49
CA ASP A 60 24.59 4.40 7.81
C ASP A 60 25.34 5.70 7.45
N MET A 61 26.63 5.77 7.78
CA MET A 61 27.47 6.92 7.43
C MET A 61 27.59 7.09 5.91
N ASN A 62 27.79 6.00 5.17
CA ASN A 62 27.89 6.03 3.71
C ASN A 62 26.56 6.43 3.05
N LEU A 63 25.43 5.94 3.57
CA LEU A 63 24.10 6.35 3.13
C LEU A 63 23.84 7.85 3.37
N MET A 64 24.27 8.40 4.52
CA MET A 64 24.18 9.84 4.79
C MET A 64 25.08 10.67 3.85
N ASN A 65 26.28 10.19 3.54
CA ASN A 65 27.17 10.85 2.57
C ASN A 65 26.59 10.81 1.15
N ALA A 66 26.02 9.68 0.73
CA ALA A 66 25.34 9.54 -0.54
C ALA A 66 24.09 10.44 -0.62
N GLU A 67 23.30 10.53 0.45
CA GLU A 67 22.16 11.44 0.55
C GLU A 67 22.57 12.89 0.25
N LYS A 68 23.68 13.35 0.84
CA LYS A 68 24.21 14.70 0.60
C LYS A 68 24.56 14.91 -0.87
N LEU A 69 25.34 14.00 -1.47
CA LEU A 69 25.77 14.11 -2.86
C LEU A 69 24.59 14.10 -3.84
N PHE A 70 23.59 13.24 -3.64
CA PHE A 70 22.40 13.22 -4.49
C PHE A 70 21.57 14.50 -4.35
N LYS A 71 21.49 15.09 -3.15
CA LYS A 71 20.81 16.38 -2.95
C LYS A 71 21.52 17.52 -3.68
N GLU A 72 22.85 17.59 -3.62
CA GLU A 72 23.62 18.58 -4.38
C GLU A 72 23.39 18.44 -5.90
N VAL A 73 23.24 17.21 -6.41
CA VAL A 73 22.88 16.98 -7.82
C VAL A 73 21.47 17.52 -8.12
N LEU A 74 20.52 17.34 -7.20
CA LEU A 74 19.15 17.86 -7.36
C LEU A 74 19.05 19.39 -7.24
N GLU A 75 20.00 20.06 -6.60
CA GLU A 75 20.06 21.52 -6.61
C GLU A 75 20.36 22.06 -8.01
N ILE A 76 21.12 21.31 -8.81
CA ILE A 76 21.46 21.65 -10.21
C ILE A 76 20.40 21.11 -11.18
N PHE A 77 19.94 19.89 -10.95
CA PHE A 77 18.97 19.18 -11.79
C PHE A 77 17.78 18.68 -10.93
N PRO A 78 16.78 19.54 -10.66
CA PRO A 78 15.70 19.24 -9.70
C PRO A 78 14.88 17.99 -9.98
N ASN A 79 14.81 17.57 -11.25
CA ASN A 79 14.03 16.42 -11.71
C ASN A 79 14.93 15.26 -12.16
N HIS A 80 16.19 15.20 -11.71
CA HIS A 80 17.09 14.10 -12.06
C HIS A 80 16.58 12.77 -11.47
N ILE A 81 15.96 11.96 -12.33
CA ILE A 81 15.22 10.74 -11.98
C ILE A 81 16.05 9.81 -11.10
N GLU A 82 17.30 9.54 -11.49
CA GLU A 82 18.16 8.61 -10.78
C GLU A 82 18.47 9.09 -9.36
N SER A 83 18.69 10.39 -9.18
CA SER A 83 18.94 10.96 -7.84
C SER A 83 17.69 10.89 -6.97
N LEU A 84 16.51 11.19 -7.52
CA LEU A 84 15.23 11.04 -6.80
C LEU A 84 14.99 9.57 -6.39
N TYR A 85 15.19 8.65 -7.32
CA TYR A 85 15.06 7.20 -7.09
C TYR A 85 16.00 6.72 -5.98
N ARG A 86 17.28 7.08 -6.05
CA ARG A 86 18.28 6.72 -5.03
C ARG A 86 17.96 7.33 -3.67
N LEU A 87 17.51 8.59 -3.61
CA LEU A 87 17.10 9.22 -2.36
C LEU A 87 15.86 8.55 -1.74
N GLY A 88 14.89 8.11 -2.56
CA GLY A 88 13.76 7.32 -2.10
C GLY A 88 14.21 6.06 -1.36
N HIS A 89 15.13 5.30 -1.95
CA HIS A 89 15.72 4.11 -1.33
C HIS A 89 16.56 4.43 -0.09
N ILE A 90 17.48 5.41 -0.16
CA ILE A 90 18.31 5.81 0.99
C ILE A 90 17.44 6.21 2.19
N HIS A 91 16.37 6.98 1.95
CA HIS A 91 15.47 7.35 3.03
C HIS A 91 14.66 6.18 3.59
N TYR A 92 14.37 5.16 2.80
CA TYR A 92 13.75 3.93 3.29
C TYR A 92 14.72 3.17 4.20
N GLU A 93 15.95 2.92 3.76
CA GLU A 93 16.98 2.20 4.52
C GLU A 93 17.31 2.90 5.85
N LEU A 94 17.31 4.24 5.87
CA LEU A 94 17.53 5.03 7.08
C LEU A 94 16.29 5.12 8.01
N GLY A 95 15.22 4.37 7.75
CA GLY A 95 13.97 4.39 8.53
C GLY A 95 13.15 5.69 8.39
N ARG A 96 13.48 6.54 7.42
CA ARG A 96 12.84 7.84 7.20
C ARG A 96 11.70 7.72 6.18
N HIS A 97 10.74 6.83 6.47
CA HIS A 97 9.71 6.39 5.53
C HIS A 97 8.91 7.53 4.88
N GLN A 98 8.53 8.56 5.64
CA GLN A 98 7.81 9.72 5.09
C GLN A 98 8.63 10.47 4.02
N LYS A 99 9.96 10.58 4.18
CA LYS A 99 10.84 11.20 3.19
C LYS A 99 11.00 10.29 1.97
N SER A 100 11.12 8.99 2.19
CA SER A 100 11.19 7.99 1.12
C SER A 100 10.01 8.14 0.15
N VAL A 101 8.78 8.14 0.69
CA VAL A 101 7.55 8.36 -0.08
C VAL A 101 7.62 9.66 -0.88
N ARG A 102 7.98 10.78 -0.24
CA ARG A 102 8.07 12.09 -0.92
C ARG A 102 9.05 12.11 -2.09
N TYR A 103 10.18 11.40 -2.03
CA TYR A 103 11.12 11.35 -3.15
C TYR A 103 10.61 10.48 -4.29
N PHE A 104 10.00 9.34 -3.98
CA PHE A 104 9.39 8.50 -5.01
C PHE A 104 8.19 9.17 -5.68
N GLU A 105 7.39 9.96 -4.96
CA GLU A 105 6.25 10.72 -5.51
C GLU A 105 6.69 11.85 -6.47
N LYS A 106 7.94 12.32 -6.38
CA LYS A 106 8.48 13.32 -7.32
C LYS A 106 8.91 12.74 -8.66
N ILE A 107 9.02 11.42 -8.78
CA ILE A 107 9.49 10.77 -10.00
C ILE A 107 8.35 10.69 -11.00
N ASN A 108 8.60 11.11 -12.24
CA ASN A 108 7.74 10.75 -13.36
C ASN A 108 7.91 9.25 -13.66
N LYS A 109 6.94 8.43 -13.25
CA LYS A 109 7.04 6.96 -13.32
C LYS A 109 7.14 6.42 -14.74
N GLU A 110 6.69 7.17 -15.74
CA GLU A 110 6.78 6.79 -17.16
C GLU A 110 8.23 6.77 -17.68
N GLU A 111 9.14 7.48 -17.01
CA GLU A 111 10.55 7.56 -17.38
C GLU A 111 11.41 6.47 -16.70
N LEU A 112 10.80 5.65 -15.83
CA LEU A 112 11.48 4.53 -15.19
C LEU A 112 11.49 3.30 -16.10
N SER A 113 12.60 2.57 -16.09
CA SER A 113 12.61 1.20 -16.62
C SER A 113 11.67 0.32 -15.79
N ASN A 114 11.14 -0.76 -16.39
CA ASN A 114 10.24 -1.68 -15.71
C ASN A 114 10.81 -2.18 -14.36
N THR A 115 12.10 -2.55 -14.35
CA THR A 115 12.83 -2.93 -13.12
C THR A 115 12.79 -1.86 -12.02
N LYS A 116 13.06 -0.59 -12.37
CA LYS A 116 13.03 0.50 -11.38
C LYS A 116 11.61 0.81 -10.94
N LEU A 117 10.64 0.68 -11.83
CA LEU A 117 9.23 0.89 -11.53
C LEU A 117 8.71 -0.15 -10.53
N ILE A 118 8.99 -1.44 -10.75
CA ILE A 118 8.67 -2.54 -9.83
C ILE A 118 9.31 -2.28 -8.46
N ARG A 119 10.62 -2.01 -8.42
CA ARG A 119 11.34 -1.73 -7.16
C ARG A 119 10.83 -0.48 -6.44
N THR A 120 10.45 0.56 -7.17
CA THR A 120 9.84 1.77 -6.60
C THR A 120 8.52 1.42 -5.90
N HIS A 121 7.66 0.63 -6.56
CA HIS A 121 6.41 0.18 -5.98
C HIS A 121 6.61 -0.73 -4.77
N LEU A 122 7.58 -1.65 -4.79
CA LEU A 122 7.93 -2.46 -3.62
C LEU A 122 8.48 -1.61 -2.46
N SER A 123 9.33 -0.61 -2.73
CA SER A 123 9.81 0.26 -1.65
C SER A 123 8.71 1.17 -1.10
N LEU A 124 7.81 1.66 -1.94
CA LEU A 124 6.62 2.40 -1.50
C LEU A 124 5.70 1.52 -0.65
N SER A 125 5.47 0.25 -1.03
CA SER A 125 4.62 -0.65 -0.25
C SER A 125 5.15 -0.85 1.16
N LYS A 126 6.45 -1.17 1.29
CA LYS A 126 7.13 -1.33 2.58
C LYS A 126 7.14 0.00 3.36
N ALA A 127 7.39 1.14 2.72
CA ALA A 127 7.39 2.44 3.38
C ALA A 127 6.01 2.83 3.93
N TYR A 128 4.94 2.64 3.18
CA TYR A 128 3.57 2.92 3.64
C TYR A 128 3.14 1.98 4.77
N TYR A 129 3.59 0.71 4.76
CA TYR A 129 3.38 -0.21 5.87
C TYR A 129 3.98 0.33 7.18
N TYR A 130 5.22 0.80 7.18
CA TYR A 130 5.83 1.40 8.38
C TYR A 130 5.20 2.75 8.79
N LEU A 131 4.46 3.39 7.88
CA LEU A 131 3.65 4.57 8.18
C LEU A 131 2.21 4.22 8.62
N ALA A 132 1.89 2.93 8.79
CA ALA A 132 0.55 2.42 9.11
C ALA A 132 -0.54 2.78 8.09
N ASP A 133 -0.17 3.04 6.84
CA ASP A 133 -1.10 3.24 5.71
C ASP A 133 -1.21 1.94 4.89
N ASP A 134 -1.88 0.93 5.45
CA ASP A 134 -1.92 -0.40 4.83
C ASP A 134 -2.62 -0.38 3.45
N GLY A 135 -3.54 0.57 3.23
CA GLY A 135 -4.23 0.72 1.96
C GLY A 135 -3.25 1.05 0.83
N LYS A 136 -2.42 2.07 1.03
CA LYS A 136 -1.36 2.42 0.06
C LYS A 136 -0.24 1.39 0.03
N ALA A 137 0.03 0.72 1.14
CA ALA A 137 0.99 -0.37 1.17
C ALA A 137 0.57 -1.48 0.19
N TYR A 138 -0.67 -1.95 0.32
CA TYR A 138 -1.22 -3.00 -0.54
C TYR A 138 -1.36 -2.55 -2.00
N GLU A 139 -1.87 -1.34 -2.25
CA GLU A 139 -2.00 -0.79 -3.60
C GLU A 139 -0.65 -0.77 -4.35
N ASN A 140 0.43 -0.36 -3.68
CA ASN A 140 1.75 -0.35 -4.32
C ASN A 140 2.34 -1.76 -4.47
N PHE A 141 2.06 -2.67 -3.54
CA PHE A 141 2.46 -4.07 -3.67
C PHE A 141 1.80 -4.74 -4.89
N GLU A 142 0.48 -4.58 -5.05
CA GLU A 142 -0.26 -5.14 -6.19
C GLU A 142 0.26 -4.61 -7.53
N ARG A 143 0.55 -3.30 -7.60
CA ARG A 143 1.17 -2.73 -8.81
C ARG A 143 2.52 -3.37 -9.13
N ALA A 144 3.38 -3.59 -8.13
CA ALA A 144 4.65 -4.29 -8.36
C ALA A 144 4.44 -5.72 -8.86
N ASN A 145 3.50 -6.45 -8.25
CA ASN A 145 3.15 -7.83 -8.62
C ASN A 145 2.60 -7.93 -10.06
N GLN A 146 1.73 -7.01 -10.47
CA GLN A 146 1.17 -6.96 -11.82
C GLN A 146 2.21 -6.61 -12.89
N LEU A 147 3.22 -5.81 -12.54
CA LEU A 147 4.30 -5.43 -13.45
C LEU A 147 5.34 -6.55 -13.64
N ASP A 148 5.48 -7.44 -12.66
CA ASP A 148 6.39 -8.59 -12.71
C ASP A 148 5.79 -9.80 -13.46
N LYS A 149 5.52 -9.61 -14.76
CA LYS A 149 4.89 -10.65 -15.60
C LYS A 149 5.73 -11.91 -15.75
N GLU A 150 7.05 -11.77 -15.68
CA GLU A 150 8.02 -12.85 -15.88
C GLU A 150 8.45 -13.52 -14.55
N ASN A 151 8.00 -12.99 -13.41
CA ASN A 151 8.34 -13.45 -12.05
C ASN A 151 9.82 -13.29 -11.68
N ASP A 152 10.51 -12.34 -12.30
CA ASP A 152 11.93 -12.03 -12.06
C ASP A 152 12.17 -11.43 -10.67
N PHE A 153 11.15 -10.84 -10.05
CA PHE A 153 11.20 -10.20 -8.74
C PHE A 153 10.39 -10.99 -7.69
N SER A 154 10.11 -12.26 -7.97
CA SER A 154 9.25 -13.11 -7.13
C SER A 154 9.74 -13.22 -5.68
N THR A 155 11.06 -13.17 -5.44
CA THR A 155 11.64 -13.18 -4.10
C THR A 155 11.33 -11.88 -3.36
N GLU A 156 11.64 -10.72 -3.95
CA GLU A 156 11.37 -9.42 -3.35
C GLU A 156 9.87 -9.15 -3.16
N ILE A 157 9.03 -9.65 -4.08
CA ILE A 157 7.56 -9.62 -3.96
C ILE A 157 7.14 -10.45 -2.74
N LYS A 158 7.63 -11.69 -2.59
CA LYS A 158 7.30 -12.53 -1.42
C LYS A 158 7.73 -11.89 -0.11
N GLU A 159 8.91 -11.28 -0.08
CA GLU A 159 9.37 -10.54 1.11
C GLU A 159 8.48 -9.34 1.44
N ALA A 160 8.14 -8.52 0.43
CA ALA A 160 7.25 -7.38 0.62
C ALA A 160 5.88 -7.85 1.09
N LYS A 161 5.34 -8.90 0.46
CA LYS A 161 4.09 -9.55 0.84
C LYS A 161 4.12 -9.99 2.31
N ALA A 162 5.13 -10.77 2.70
CA ALA A 162 5.31 -11.24 4.07
C ALA A 162 5.43 -10.09 5.09
N LEU A 163 6.05 -8.97 4.70
CA LEU A 163 6.12 -7.78 5.55
C LEU A 163 4.75 -7.11 5.72
N ILE A 164 4.01 -6.90 4.62
CA ILE A 164 2.76 -6.11 4.66
C ILE A 164 1.53 -6.90 5.10
N THR A 165 1.52 -8.21 4.90
CA THR A 165 0.55 -9.14 5.50
C THR A 165 0.99 -9.62 6.89
N GLN A 166 2.23 -9.25 7.26
CA GLN A 166 2.85 -9.15 8.58
C GLN A 166 3.12 -10.47 9.32
N ASN A 167 4.30 -11.07 9.16
CA ASN A 167 4.75 -12.19 10.02
C ASN A 167 3.71 -13.34 10.18
N GLY A 168 2.74 -13.45 9.26
CA GLY A 168 1.65 -14.43 9.32
C GLY A 168 0.48 -14.12 10.25
N GLU A 169 0.33 -12.92 10.83
CA GLU A 169 -0.86 -12.63 11.65
C GLU A 169 -2.00 -11.99 10.87
N PHE A 170 -3.10 -12.74 10.82
CA PHE A 170 -4.41 -12.40 10.34
C PHE A 170 -4.79 -10.97 10.74
N ARG A 171 -5.06 -10.09 9.76
CA ARG A 171 -5.53 -8.72 10.01
C ARG A 171 -6.98 -8.50 9.62
N THR A 172 -7.61 -9.52 9.03
CA THR A 172 -9.02 -9.49 8.63
C THR A 172 -9.80 -10.42 9.54
N ILE A 173 -10.93 -9.93 10.05
CA ILE A 173 -11.95 -10.75 10.69
C ILE A 173 -13.09 -10.89 9.69
N ALA A 174 -13.44 -12.13 9.34
CA ALA A 174 -14.71 -12.45 8.70
C ALA A 174 -15.77 -12.65 9.79
N HIS A 175 -16.89 -11.94 9.68
CA HIS A 175 -18.08 -12.14 10.50
C HIS A 175 -19.12 -12.86 9.66
N TYR A 176 -19.54 -14.03 10.12
CA TYR A 176 -20.52 -14.87 9.44
C TYR A 176 -21.96 -14.57 9.90
N PRO A 177 -22.98 -14.83 9.06
CA PRO A 177 -24.39 -14.57 9.40
C PRO A 177 -24.89 -15.31 10.66
N ASP A 178 -24.28 -16.45 11.00
CA ASP A 178 -24.63 -17.22 12.19
C ASP A 178 -24.14 -16.56 13.50
N GLY A 179 -23.26 -15.56 13.39
CA GLY A 179 -22.67 -14.82 14.50
C GLY A 179 -21.28 -15.32 14.90
N THR A 180 -20.70 -16.26 14.16
CA THR A 180 -19.31 -16.67 14.34
C THR A 180 -18.36 -15.70 13.65
N SER A 181 -17.12 -15.65 14.12
CA SER A 181 -16.06 -14.83 13.53
C SER A 181 -14.80 -15.67 13.34
N GLU A 182 -14.11 -15.45 12.23
CA GLU A 182 -12.87 -16.15 11.91
C GLU A 182 -11.78 -15.15 11.52
N LEU A 183 -10.56 -15.42 12.00
CA LEU A 183 -9.37 -14.67 11.63
C LEU A 183 -8.84 -15.20 10.29
N MET A 184 -8.69 -14.31 9.31
CA MET A 184 -8.26 -14.67 7.97
C MET A 184 -7.22 -13.69 7.42
N THR A 185 -6.39 -14.17 6.49
CA THR A 185 -5.36 -13.35 5.87
C THR A 185 -6.01 -12.41 4.85
N PHE A 186 -5.27 -11.38 4.43
CA PHE A 186 -5.77 -10.51 3.37
C PHE A 186 -6.01 -11.30 2.07
N GLU A 187 -5.11 -12.23 1.72
CA GLU A 187 -5.22 -13.07 0.53
C GLU A 187 -6.44 -13.98 0.57
N THR A 188 -6.64 -14.71 1.68
CA THR A 188 -7.83 -15.57 1.80
C THR A 188 -9.11 -14.74 1.77
N SER A 189 -9.07 -13.49 2.25
CA SER A 189 -10.23 -12.58 2.13
C SER A 189 -10.50 -12.15 0.69
N GLN A 190 -9.48 -12.08 -0.16
CA GLN A 190 -9.63 -11.76 -1.59
C GLN A 190 -10.09 -12.96 -2.41
N ASP A 191 -9.54 -14.15 -2.15
CA ASP A 191 -9.94 -15.39 -2.84
C ASP A 191 -11.41 -15.72 -2.59
N PHE A 192 -11.93 -15.33 -1.42
CA PHE A 192 -13.35 -15.42 -1.09
C PHE A 192 -14.27 -14.65 -2.07
N ASN A 193 -13.75 -13.64 -2.78
CA ASN A 193 -14.53 -12.88 -3.77
C ASN A 193 -14.91 -13.72 -5.01
N ASN A 194 -14.20 -14.83 -5.27
CA ASN A 194 -14.42 -15.67 -6.45
C ASN A 194 -15.38 -16.86 -6.19
N GLU A 195 -15.74 -17.11 -4.93
CA GLU A 195 -16.58 -18.25 -4.51
C GLU A 195 -17.94 -17.82 -3.94
N VAL A 196 -18.41 -16.61 -4.27
CA VAL A 196 -19.74 -16.14 -3.85
C VAL A 196 -20.80 -16.92 -4.65
N ASP A 197 -21.32 -18.00 -4.08
CA ASP A 197 -22.45 -18.75 -4.62
C ASP A 197 -23.69 -17.85 -4.77
N SER A 198 -24.64 -18.27 -5.59
CA SER A 198 -25.93 -17.65 -5.90
C SER A 198 -26.75 -17.16 -4.70
N ASN A 199 -26.47 -17.64 -3.48
CA ASN A 199 -27.16 -17.26 -2.25
C ASN A 199 -26.24 -16.62 -1.17
N GLN A 200 -25.08 -16.13 -1.57
CA GLN A 200 -24.12 -15.46 -0.69
C GLN A 200 -23.76 -14.07 -1.20
N GLY A 201 -23.32 -13.21 -0.29
CA GLY A 201 -22.74 -11.91 -0.57
C GLY A 201 -21.62 -11.60 0.41
N LYS A 202 -20.84 -10.58 0.10
CA LYS A 202 -19.75 -10.11 0.96
C LYS A 202 -19.78 -8.59 1.04
N LEU A 203 -19.67 -8.07 2.27
CA LEU A 203 -19.40 -6.66 2.53
C LEU A 203 -17.94 -6.53 2.98
N ASP A 204 -17.08 -5.99 2.11
CA ASP A 204 -15.67 -5.78 2.40
C ASP A 204 -15.41 -4.36 2.89
N LEU A 205 -14.88 -4.26 4.11
CA LEU A 205 -14.50 -3.01 4.76
C LEU A 205 -12.98 -2.93 5.00
N VAL A 206 -12.21 -3.90 4.52
CA VAL A 206 -10.75 -3.96 4.67
C VAL A 206 -10.07 -2.97 3.74
N GLU A 207 -10.61 -2.78 2.53
CA GLU A 207 -10.09 -1.83 1.55
C GLU A 207 -10.51 -0.39 1.87
N PHE A 208 -9.74 0.58 1.33
CA PHE A 208 -10.05 2.01 1.46
C PHE A 208 -11.44 2.36 0.91
N ARG A 209 -11.85 1.67 -0.16
CA ARG A 209 -13.18 1.76 -0.74
C ARG A 209 -13.94 0.51 -0.32
N ALA A 210 -14.97 0.68 0.51
CA ALA A 210 -15.80 -0.45 0.88
C ALA A 210 -16.49 -1.01 -0.37
N THR A 211 -16.59 -2.32 -0.48
CA THR A 211 -17.29 -2.98 -1.59
C THR A 211 -18.36 -3.92 -1.05
N PHE A 212 -19.42 -4.07 -1.83
CA PHE A 212 -20.38 -5.14 -1.64
C PHE A 212 -20.39 -5.99 -2.90
N THR A 213 -20.06 -7.27 -2.74
CA THR A 213 -20.13 -8.28 -3.79
C THR A 213 -21.37 -9.12 -3.55
N GLY A 214 -22.29 -9.13 -4.51
CA GLY A 214 -23.42 -10.06 -4.53
C GLY A 214 -23.34 -11.00 -5.73
N PRO A 215 -24.31 -11.92 -5.88
CA PRO A 215 -24.31 -12.91 -6.97
C PRO A 215 -24.31 -12.33 -8.39
N ALA A 216 -24.81 -11.10 -8.55
CA ALA A 216 -24.97 -10.47 -9.87
C ALA A 216 -23.88 -9.44 -10.19
N ASP A 217 -23.36 -8.71 -9.19
CA ASP A 217 -22.39 -7.62 -9.40
C ASP A 217 -21.66 -7.23 -8.11
N THR A 218 -20.54 -6.51 -8.28
CA THR A 218 -19.75 -5.91 -7.20
C THR A 218 -19.82 -4.39 -7.28
N LEU A 219 -20.21 -3.74 -6.18
CA LEU A 219 -20.39 -2.29 -6.14
C LEU A 219 -19.59 -1.64 -5.01
N VAL A 220 -19.00 -0.48 -5.31
CA VAL A 220 -18.29 0.34 -4.33
C VAL A 220 -19.27 1.17 -3.51
N PHE A 221 -19.17 1.04 -2.19
CA PHE A 221 -19.95 1.79 -1.21
C PHE A 221 -19.13 2.95 -0.60
N PRO A 222 -19.71 4.16 -0.50
CA PRO A 222 -19.19 5.19 0.40
C PRO A 222 -19.08 4.63 1.82
N ARG A 223 -17.98 4.94 2.51
CA ARG A 223 -17.68 4.35 3.84
C ARG A 223 -18.85 4.43 4.81
N ARG A 224 -19.55 5.58 4.85
CA ARG A 224 -20.69 5.79 5.73
C ARG A 224 -21.89 4.88 5.43
N GLU A 225 -22.16 4.61 4.15
CA GLU A 225 -23.21 3.67 3.77
C GLU A 225 -22.82 2.24 4.16
N ALA A 226 -21.54 1.90 3.98
CA ALA A 226 -21.00 0.58 4.32
C ALA A 226 -21.05 0.31 5.83
N GLU A 227 -20.74 1.29 6.68
CA GLU A 227 -20.86 1.16 8.15
C GLU A 227 -22.33 1.02 8.61
N ILE A 228 -23.27 1.71 7.95
CA ILE A 228 -24.72 1.51 8.22
C ILE A 228 -25.11 0.08 7.87
N LEU A 229 -24.70 -0.39 6.68
CA LEU A 229 -25.02 -1.73 6.20
C LEU A 229 -24.42 -2.80 7.12
N ARG A 230 -23.13 -2.67 7.49
CA ARG A 230 -22.46 -3.51 8.49
C ARG A 230 -23.28 -3.61 9.77
N TYR A 231 -23.66 -2.47 10.34
CA TYR A 231 -24.36 -2.44 11.61
C TYR A 231 -25.73 -3.14 11.54
N ILE A 232 -26.41 -3.08 10.39
CA ILE A 232 -27.65 -3.82 10.16
C ILE A 232 -27.37 -5.33 10.02
N LEU A 233 -26.33 -5.71 9.28
CA LEU A 233 -25.97 -7.11 9.02
C LEU A 233 -25.52 -7.87 10.26
N GLU A 234 -24.75 -7.23 11.15
CA GLU A 234 -24.23 -7.84 12.38
C GLU A 234 -25.32 -8.05 13.46
N ARG A 235 -26.58 -7.69 13.19
CA ARG A 235 -27.68 -7.70 14.16
C ARG A 235 -28.80 -8.63 13.71
N LYS A 236 -29.15 -9.58 14.59
CA LYS A 236 -30.30 -10.48 14.40
C LYS A 236 -31.66 -9.83 14.71
N THR A 237 -31.67 -8.61 15.25
CA THR A 237 -32.88 -7.87 15.63
C THR A 237 -32.99 -6.56 14.86
N PRO A 238 -34.21 -6.02 14.64
CA PRO A 238 -34.37 -4.75 13.95
C PRO A 238 -33.62 -3.60 14.65
N VAL A 239 -32.79 -2.88 13.92
CA VAL A 239 -32.01 -1.74 14.44
C VAL A 239 -32.74 -0.43 14.20
N THR A 240 -32.85 0.40 15.25
CA THR A 240 -33.55 1.68 15.13
C THR A 240 -32.69 2.74 14.44
N ILE A 241 -33.33 3.81 13.94
CA ILE A 241 -32.61 4.96 13.37
C ILE A 241 -31.66 5.58 14.40
N ASP A 242 -32.09 5.66 15.66
CA ASP A 242 -31.29 6.25 16.73
C ASP A 242 -30.07 5.40 17.06
N ASP A 243 -30.20 4.07 16.98
CA ASP A 243 -29.07 3.16 17.17
C ASP A 243 -28.05 3.27 16.04
N ILE A 244 -28.53 3.32 14.78
CA ILE A 244 -27.67 3.54 13.62
C ILE A 244 -26.95 4.89 13.73
N ALA A 245 -27.69 5.96 14.06
CA ALA A 245 -27.12 7.30 14.22
C ALA A 245 -26.03 7.30 15.30
N ARG A 246 -26.32 6.73 16.47
CA ARG A 246 -25.38 6.67 17.60
C ARG A 246 -24.12 5.88 17.24
N LYS A 247 -24.26 4.76 16.54
CA LYS A 247 -23.12 3.88 16.23
C LYS A 247 -22.26 4.41 15.08
N VAL A 248 -22.85 4.96 14.03
CA VAL A 248 -22.10 5.34 12.81
C VAL A 248 -21.54 6.77 12.90
N TRP A 249 -22.13 7.65 13.73
CA TRP A 249 -21.67 9.04 13.85
C TRP A 249 -20.89 9.36 15.13
N GLU A 250 -20.82 8.45 16.11
CA GLU A 250 -19.99 8.41 17.34
C GLU A 250 -19.83 9.71 18.19
N GLU A 251 -20.45 10.84 17.85
CA GLU A 251 -20.37 12.10 18.58
C GLU A 251 -21.75 12.74 18.79
N LYS A 252 -22.05 13.12 20.05
CA LYS A 252 -23.32 13.79 20.43
C LYS A 252 -23.63 15.08 19.64
N LYS A 253 -22.62 15.73 19.03
CA LYS A 253 -22.77 16.97 18.26
C LYS A 253 -23.07 16.77 16.77
N ASN A 254 -22.89 15.55 16.24
CA ASN A 254 -22.96 15.26 14.81
C ASN A 254 -24.03 14.23 14.44
N ASN A 255 -24.99 13.96 15.34
CA ASN A 255 -26.07 13.03 15.06
C ASN A 255 -26.91 13.50 13.86
N PRO A 256 -27.06 12.67 12.82
CA PRO A 256 -27.82 13.03 11.63
C PRO A 256 -29.30 13.16 11.96
N ASN A 257 -30.01 14.00 11.19
CA ASN A 257 -31.46 14.01 11.21
C ASN A 257 -31.99 12.60 10.87
N PRO A 258 -33.04 12.08 11.54
CA PRO A 258 -33.65 10.81 11.20
C PRO A 258 -34.00 10.63 9.71
N LYS A 259 -34.38 11.72 9.02
CA LYS A 259 -34.62 11.71 7.56
C LYS A 259 -33.34 11.37 6.76
N THR A 260 -32.18 11.82 7.22
CA THR A 260 -30.89 11.54 6.59
C THR A 260 -30.55 10.06 6.67
N VAL A 261 -30.73 9.42 7.83
CA VAL A 261 -30.51 7.96 7.98
C VAL A 261 -31.44 7.17 7.06
N LYS A 262 -32.72 7.56 6.98
CA LYS A 262 -33.68 6.95 6.03
C LYS A 262 -33.23 7.08 4.58
N SER A 263 -32.70 8.24 4.19
CA SER A 263 -32.16 8.48 2.84
C SER A 263 -30.98 7.57 2.54
N TYR A 264 -30.05 7.39 3.49
CA TYR A 264 -28.94 6.45 3.33
C TYR A 264 -29.44 5.02 3.13
N ILE A 265 -30.39 4.55 3.95
CA ILE A 265 -30.97 3.21 3.81
C ILE A 265 -31.65 3.02 2.45
N SER A 266 -32.38 4.03 1.97
CA SER A 266 -33.00 4.00 0.64
C SER A 266 -31.97 3.87 -0.48
N ASN A 267 -30.87 4.65 -0.40
CA ASN A 267 -29.78 4.59 -1.37
C ASN A 267 -29.05 3.25 -1.34
N ILE A 268 -28.81 2.70 -0.15
CA ILE A 268 -28.21 1.37 0.05
C ILE A 268 -29.09 0.32 -0.63
N ASN A 269 -30.40 0.30 -0.35
CA ASN A 269 -31.33 -0.64 -0.99
C ASN A 269 -31.31 -0.55 -2.52
N GLN A 270 -31.28 0.67 -3.07
CA GLN A 270 -31.23 0.86 -4.53
C GLN A 270 -29.94 0.28 -5.13
N LYS A 271 -28.80 0.44 -4.45
CA LYS A 271 -27.52 -0.12 -4.88
C LYS A 271 -27.51 -1.64 -4.78
N LEU A 272 -27.97 -2.20 -3.67
CA LEU A 272 -27.96 -3.64 -3.42
C LEU A 272 -28.81 -4.43 -4.44
N ARG A 273 -29.92 -3.85 -4.94
CA ARG A 273 -30.71 -4.47 -6.01
C ARG A 273 -29.91 -4.76 -7.28
N ARG A 274 -28.86 -3.99 -7.56
CA ARG A 274 -27.98 -4.25 -8.70
C ARG A 274 -27.05 -5.43 -8.45
N CYS A 275 -26.53 -5.53 -7.22
CA CYS A 275 -25.56 -6.55 -6.83
C CYS A 275 -26.20 -7.91 -6.54
N ILE A 276 -27.42 -7.91 -5.99
CA ILE A 276 -28.11 -9.13 -5.55
C ILE A 276 -29.06 -9.65 -6.63
N GLY A 277 -29.65 -8.75 -7.43
CA GLY A 277 -30.64 -9.07 -8.44
C GLY A 277 -32.04 -8.57 -8.09
N VAL A 278 -33.03 -9.00 -8.87
CA VAL A 278 -34.43 -8.56 -8.72
C VAL A 278 -35.09 -9.33 -7.59
N GLU A 279 -35.26 -8.68 -6.44
CA GLU A 279 -36.10 -9.17 -5.35
C GLU A 279 -37.46 -8.45 -5.31
N GLU A 280 -38.53 -9.21 -5.05
CA GLU A 280 -39.89 -8.65 -4.88
C GLU A 280 -40.01 -7.76 -3.64
N ASN A 281 -39.20 -8.03 -2.60
CA ASN A 281 -39.21 -7.31 -1.33
C ASN A 281 -38.01 -6.35 -1.19
N PRO A 282 -38.09 -5.34 -0.29
CA PRO A 282 -36.92 -4.56 0.07
C PRO A 282 -35.89 -5.41 0.82
N ILE A 283 -34.66 -5.46 0.30
CA ILE A 283 -33.49 -6.15 0.88
C ILE A 283 -33.29 -5.76 2.36
N ILE A 284 -33.26 -4.46 2.65
CA ILE A 284 -33.39 -3.90 3.99
C ILE A 284 -34.83 -3.42 4.15
N SER A 285 -35.60 -4.12 4.98
CA SER A 285 -37.01 -3.80 5.24
C SER A 285 -37.21 -3.19 6.62
N LYS A 286 -38.33 -2.48 6.79
CA LYS A 286 -38.71 -1.89 8.08
C LYS A 286 -39.59 -2.86 8.86
N ARG A 287 -39.18 -3.22 10.08
CA ARG A 287 -39.95 -4.08 11.00
C ARG A 287 -40.13 -3.36 12.34
N GLY A 288 -41.38 -3.00 12.65
CA GLY A 288 -41.70 -2.16 13.80
C GLY A 288 -41.03 -0.77 13.69
N GLN A 289 -40.23 -0.40 14.69
CA GLN A 289 -39.49 0.86 14.70
C GLN A 289 -38.08 0.75 14.08
N GLY A 290 -37.63 -0.45 13.69
CA GLY A 290 -36.28 -0.69 13.20
C GLY A 290 -36.21 -1.17 11.75
N TYR A 291 -34.98 -1.32 11.27
CA TYR A 291 -34.61 -1.87 9.99
C TYR A 291 -33.90 -3.20 10.17
N ILE A 292 -34.13 -4.15 9.27
CA ILE A 292 -33.56 -5.49 9.34
C ILE A 292 -33.20 -5.98 7.94
N TRP A 293 -32.10 -6.72 7.83
CA TRP A 293 -31.68 -7.43 6.63
C TRP A 293 -32.57 -8.66 6.38
N ASN A 294 -33.09 -8.85 5.17
CA ASN A 294 -33.98 -9.99 4.83
C ASN A 294 -33.60 -10.66 3.50
N SER A 295 -32.34 -10.57 3.11
CA SER A 295 -31.82 -11.06 1.84
C SER A 295 -30.78 -12.15 2.09
N ILE A 296 -30.09 -12.59 1.04
CA ILE A 296 -28.97 -13.54 1.02
C ILE A 296 -28.03 -13.45 2.23
N ASN A 297 -27.30 -14.54 2.49
CA ASN A 297 -26.28 -14.58 3.53
C ASN A 297 -25.12 -13.64 3.19
N VAL A 298 -24.74 -12.74 4.10
CA VAL A 298 -23.63 -11.80 3.87
C VAL A 298 -22.53 -12.00 4.90
N ILE A 299 -21.32 -12.23 4.41
CA ILE A 299 -20.11 -12.23 5.22
C ILE A 299 -19.55 -10.82 5.26
N VAL A 300 -19.20 -10.33 6.45
CA VAL A 300 -18.62 -9.00 6.63
C VAL A 300 -17.14 -9.14 6.94
N THR A 301 -16.26 -8.57 6.12
CA THR A 301 -14.82 -8.55 6.41
C THR A 301 -14.38 -7.20 6.94
N THR A 302 -13.75 -7.18 8.11
CA THR A 302 -13.26 -5.97 8.77
C THR A 302 -11.81 -6.11 9.17
N ARG A 303 -11.07 -4.99 9.27
CA ARG A 303 -9.76 -5.02 9.92
C ARG A 303 -9.90 -5.29 11.42
N ILE A 304 -8.93 -5.99 12.00
CA ILE A 304 -8.75 -6.03 13.47
C ILE A 304 -8.51 -4.58 13.93
N GLN A 305 -9.31 -4.15 14.90
CA GLN A 305 -9.19 -2.83 15.55
C GLN A 305 -8.13 -2.85 16.65
#